data_AF-I9WD79-F1
#
_entry.id   AF-I9WD79-F1
#
_cell.length_a   1.000
_cell.length_b   1.000
_cell.length_c   1.000
_cell.angle_alpha   90.00
_cell.angle_beta   90.00
_cell.angle_gamma   90.00
#
_symmetry.space_group_name_H-M   'P 1'
#
loop_
_entity.id
_entity.type
_entity.pdbx_description
1 polymer ?
#
loop_
_entity_poly.entity_id
_entity_poly.type
_entity_poly.pdbx_seq_one_letter_code
_entity_poly.pdbx_strand_id
1 'polypeptide(L)'
;MRGIGDGDVVELFNDRGRCLAGAILSEAIMRGVARLATGAWFDPAPAAATGLDLERHGNPNVLTLDRGASGLSQGCVAQTCLVEAKRYEGTPPPVEIFAIPQIVPRA
;
A
#
# COMPACT_ATOMS: atom_id res chain seq x y z
N MET A 1 -1.28 20.96 7.80
CA MET A 1 -0.78 20.30 6.56
C MET A 1 0.16 19.18 6.97
N ARG A 2 0.16 18.04 6.27
CA ARG A 2 0.95 16.85 6.64
C ARG A 2 2.45 16.93 6.23
N GLY A 3 2.89 18.07 5.70
CA GLY A 3 4.28 18.28 5.26
C GLY A 3 4.69 17.45 4.04
N ILE A 4 3.73 16.96 3.25
CA ILE A 4 3.97 16.13 2.06
C ILE A 4 4.07 17.06 0.84
N GLY A 5 5.18 16.96 0.11
CA GLY A 5 5.43 17.61 -1.16
C GLY A 5 5.29 16.65 -2.36
N ASP A 6 5.39 17.20 -3.57
CA ASP A 6 5.47 16.40 -4.80
C ASP A 6 6.74 15.55 -4.82
N GLY A 7 6.60 14.28 -5.21
CA GLY A 7 7.70 13.32 -5.30
C GLY A 7 8.13 12.71 -3.96
N ASP A 8 7.59 13.19 -2.84
CA ASP A 8 7.85 12.58 -1.54
C ASP A 8 7.39 11.13 -1.53
N VAL A 9 8.20 10.26 -0.92
CA VAL A 9 7.74 8.92 -0.56
C VAL A 9 6.81 9.07 0.64
N VAL A 10 5.61 8.53 0.49
CA VAL A 10 4.58 8.53 1.52
C VAL A 10 4.26 7.12 1.94
N GLU A 11 3.91 7.00 3.19
CA GLU A 11 3.36 5.78 3.75
C GLU A 11 1.85 5.93 3.93
N LEU A 12 1.11 5.00 3.35
CA LEU A 12 -0.32 4.83 3.52
C LEU A 12 -0.55 3.67 4.49
N PHE A 13 -1.38 3.88 5.52
CA PHE A 13 -1.59 2.85 6.55
C PHE A 13 -2.97 2.89 7.18
N ASN A 14 -3.38 1.74 7.71
CA ASN A 14 -4.48 1.59 8.67
C ASN A 14 -4.25 0.31 9.50
N ASP A 15 -5.24 -0.12 10.28
CA ASP A 15 -5.15 -1.29 11.15
C ASP A 15 -4.92 -2.62 10.42
N ARG A 16 -5.12 -2.67 9.09
CA ARG A 16 -4.99 -3.89 8.27
C ARG A 16 -3.62 -4.03 7.62
N GLY A 17 -2.94 -2.92 7.34
CA GLY A 17 -1.69 -2.96 6.57
C GLY A 17 -1.13 -1.58 6.27
N ARG A 18 0.03 -1.59 5.60
CA ARG A 18 0.82 -0.39 5.29
C ARG A 18 1.51 -0.58 3.95
N CYS A 19 1.52 0.45 3.09
CA CYS A 19 2.29 0.44 1.86
C CYS A 19 2.98 1.77 1.58
N LEU A 20 4.02 1.75 0.74
CA LEU A 20 4.71 2.94 0.24
C LEU A 20 4.17 3.38 -1.12
N ALA A 21 4.17 4.68 -1.38
CA ALA A 21 3.86 5.26 -2.68
C ALA A 21 4.62 6.57 -2.89
N GLY A 22 4.75 7.00 -4.15
CA GLY A 22 5.20 8.36 -4.47
C GLY A 22 4.01 9.34 -4.48
N ALA A 23 4.16 10.50 -3.83
CA ALA A 23 3.15 11.54 -3.83
C ALA A 23 3.12 12.31 -5.15
N ILE A 24 1.92 12.45 -5.72
CA ILE A 24 1.63 13.37 -6.82
C ILE A 24 0.49 14.27 -6.33
N LEU A 25 0.79 15.52 -6.03
CA LEU A 25 -0.17 16.52 -5.62
C LEU A 25 -1.01 16.93 -6.84
N SER A 26 -2.33 16.95 -6.64
CA SER A 26 -3.26 17.23 -7.73
C SER A 26 -4.51 17.90 -7.21
N GLU A 27 -4.92 18.98 -7.88
CA GLU A 27 -6.21 19.64 -7.65
C GLU A 27 -7.38 18.88 -8.30
N ALA A 28 -7.12 17.83 -9.10
CA ALA A 28 -8.14 17.03 -9.76
C ALA A 28 -8.85 16.04 -8.82
N ILE A 29 -8.37 15.87 -7.58
CA ILE A 29 -8.94 14.98 -6.57
C ILE A 29 -9.48 15.84 -5.40
N MET A 30 -10.62 15.43 -4.85
CA MET A 30 -11.25 16.12 -3.72
C MET A 30 -10.33 16.14 -2.49
N ARG A 31 -10.39 17.23 -1.71
CA ARG A 31 -9.72 17.31 -0.40
C ARG A 31 -10.14 16.13 0.49
N GLY A 32 -9.15 15.44 1.06
CA GLY A 32 -9.37 14.26 1.91
C GLY A 32 -9.44 12.93 1.15
N VAL A 33 -9.31 12.94 -0.18
CA VAL A 33 -9.27 11.73 -1.02
C VAL A 33 -7.87 11.52 -1.58
N ALA A 34 -7.43 10.27 -1.60
CA ALA A 34 -6.23 9.83 -2.31
C ALA A 34 -6.61 8.81 -3.39
N ARG A 35 -5.84 8.77 -4.48
CA ARG A 35 -6.00 7.78 -5.54
C ARG A 35 -4.72 6.97 -5.68
N LEU A 36 -4.81 5.66 -5.45
CA LEU A 36 -3.76 4.69 -5.72
C LEU A 36 -4.33 3.61 -6.64
N ALA A 37 -3.72 3.43 -7.81
CA ALA A 37 -4.21 2.49 -8.82
C ALA A 37 -3.96 1.03 -8.37
N THR A 38 -4.92 0.15 -8.67
CA THR A 38 -4.73 -1.30 -8.48
C THR A 38 -3.78 -1.86 -9.54
N GLY A 39 -3.14 -3.00 -9.23
CA GLY A 39 -2.28 -3.73 -10.18
C GLY A 39 -0.78 -3.69 -9.86
N ALA A 40 -0.34 -2.90 -8.89
CA ALA A 40 1.03 -2.99 -8.39
C ALA A 40 1.30 -4.38 -7.81
N TRP A 41 2.43 -4.98 -8.17
CA TRP A 41 2.83 -6.29 -7.65
C TRP A 41 3.06 -6.19 -6.14
N PHE A 42 2.66 -7.21 -5.40
CA PHE A 42 2.81 -7.26 -3.94
C PHE A 42 4.26 -7.58 -3.56
N ASP A 43 4.91 -6.66 -2.83
CA ASP A 43 6.31 -6.80 -2.40
C ASP A 43 6.46 -6.70 -0.87
N PRO A 44 6.11 -7.76 -0.12
CA PRO A 44 6.18 -7.73 1.34
C PRO A 44 7.64 -7.61 1.80
N ALA A 45 7.92 -6.66 2.69
CA ALA A 45 9.16 -6.66 3.45
C ALA A 45 9.11 -7.77 4.52
N PRO A 46 10.26 -8.36 4.91
CA PRO A 46 10.33 -9.30 6.02
C PRO A 46 9.68 -8.72 7.28
N ALA A 47 8.89 -9.52 7.99
CA ALA A 47 8.06 -9.06 9.09
C ALA A 47 8.83 -8.27 10.15
N ALA A 48 8.39 -7.03 10.38
CA ALA A 48 8.74 -6.32 11.60
C ALA A 48 8.07 -6.99 12.80
N ALA A 49 8.64 -6.85 14.00
CA ALA A 49 8.09 -7.43 15.25
C ALA A 49 6.62 -7.04 15.55
N THR A 50 6.07 -6.05 14.83
CA THR A 50 4.70 -5.55 14.95
C THR A 50 3.65 -6.33 14.15
N GLY A 51 4.04 -7.30 13.30
CA GLY A 51 3.10 -8.20 12.60
C GLY A 51 2.29 -7.60 11.44
N LEU A 52 2.53 -6.33 11.07
CA LEU A 52 1.99 -5.69 9.87
C LEU A 52 3.14 -5.47 8.89
N ASP A 53 3.24 -6.34 7.90
CA ASP A 53 4.32 -6.30 6.92
C ASP A 53 4.19 -5.04 6.05
N LEU A 54 5.28 -4.28 5.95
CA LEU A 54 5.34 -3.15 5.04
C LEU A 54 5.36 -3.68 3.60
N GLU A 55 4.38 -3.27 2.81
CA GLU A 55 4.37 -3.52 1.38
C GLU A 55 5.16 -2.40 0.67
N ARG A 56 6.23 -2.77 -0.02
CA ARG A 56 7.25 -1.82 -0.48
C ARG A 56 6.91 -1.13 -1.80
N HIS A 57 6.09 -1.77 -2.65
CA HIS A 57 5.93 -1.37 -4.05
C HIS A 57 4.70 -0.48 -4.31
N GLY A 58 3.67 -0.54 -3.45
CA GLY A 58 2.47 0.28 -3.52
C GLY A 58 1.22 -0.49 -3.93
N ASN A 59 1.07 -1.75 -3.52
CA ASN A 59 -0.16 -2.51 -3.73
C ASN A 59 -1.28 -2.01 -2.78
N PRO A 60 -2.35 -1.36 -3.28
CA PRO A 60 -3.39 -0.78 -2.43
C PRO A 60 -4.20 -1.84 -1.67
N ASN A 61 -4.24 -3.09 -2.14
CA ASN A 61 -5.12 -4.11 -1.57
C ASN A 61 -4.71 -4.52 -0.15
N VAL A 62 -3.46 -4.26 0.27
CA VAL A 62 -3.03 -4.46 1.67
C VAL A 62 -3.77 -3.55 2.66
N LEU A 63 -4.43 -2.50 2.17
CA LEU A 63 -5.21 -1.55 2.96
C LEU A 63 -6.72 -1.84 2.91
N THR A 64 -7.17 -2.78 2.08
CA THR A 64 -8.60 -3.01 1.79
C THR A 64 -9.23 -4.03 2.74
N LEU A 65 -10.56 -3.98 2.90
CA LEU A 65 -11.30 -4.93 3.73
C LEU A 65 -11.73 -6.11 2.87
N ASP A 66 -11.43 -7.33 3.32
CA ASP A 66 -12.00 -8.54 2.74
C ASP A 66 -13.31 -8.90 3.45
N ARG A 67 -14.43 -8.39 2.93
CA ARG A 67 -15.77 -8.71 3.41
C ARG A 67 -16.79 -8.61 2.28
N GLY A 68 -17.81 -9.48 2.29
CA GLY A 68 -18.94 -9.35 1.39
C GLY A 68 -19.73 -8.05 1.63
N ALA A 69 -20.22 -7.44 0.54
CA ALA A 69 -21.02 -6.22 0.58
C ALA A 69 -22.32 -6.36 1.39
N SER A 70 -22.96 -7.53 1.31
CA SER A 70 -24.16 -7.86 2.07
C SER A 70 -24.33 -9.37 2.19
N GLY A 71 -25.24 -9.82 3.06
CA GLY A 71 -25.60 -11.23 3.20
C GLY A 71 -26.06 -11.88 1.88
N LEU A 72 -26.69 -11.10 0.99
CA LEU A 72 -27.23 -11.58 -0.29
C LEU A 72 -26.16 -11.66 -1.38
N SER A 73 -25.50 -10.54 -1.69
CA SER A 73 -24.65 -10.47 -2.88
C SER A 73 -23.26 -11.06 -2.68
N GLN A 74 -22.73 -10.99 -1.45
CA GLN A 74 -21.33 -11.30 -1.14
C GLN A 74 -20.32 -10.62 -2.10
N GLY A 75 -20.72 -9.48 -2.68
CA GLY A 75 -19.91 -8.77 -3.68
C GLY A 75 -18.69 -8.08 -3.07
N CYS A 76 -17.75 -7.70 -3.93
CA CYS A 76 -16.52 -7.01 -3.55
C CYS A 76 -16.78 -5.61 -2.96
N VAL A 77 -16.04 -5.26 -1.89
CA VAL A 77 -16.09 -3.94 -1.22
C VAL A 77 -14.74 -3.24 -1.14
N ALA A 78 -13.78 -3.61 -2.01
CA ALA A 78 -12.40 -3.13 -1.91
C ALA A 78 -12.26 -1.59 -1.86
N GLN A 79 -13.18 -0.85 -2.50
CA GLN A 79 -13.17 0.61 -2.54
C GLN A 79 -13.75 1.28 -1.28
N THR A 80 -14.30 0.52 -0.34
CA THR A 80 -14.66 1.00 1.00
C THR A 80 -13.41 0.96 1.88
N CYS A 81 -12.54 1.96 1.72
CA CYS A 81 -11.22 1.99 2.36
C CYS A 81 -10.92 3.38 2.94
N LEU A 82 -10.67 3.44 4.25
CA LEU A 82 -10.10 4.59 4.93
C LEU A 82 -8.64 4.31 5.26
N VAL A 83 -7.80 5.33 5.10
CA VAL A 83 -6.36 5.29 5.32
C VAL A 83 -5.90 6.59 5.95
N GLU A 84 -4.80 6.51 6.68
CA GLU A 84 -3.98 7.65 7.03
C GLU A 84 -2.74 7.70 6.14
N ALA A 85 -2.20 8.89 5.92
CA ALA A 85 -1.01 9.12 5.11
C ALA A 85 0.03 9.97 5.86
N LYS A 86 1.30 9.61 5.80
CA LYS A 86 2.39 10.45 6.30
C LYS A 86 3.57 10.41 5.35
N ARG A 87 4.44 11.43 5.41
CA ARG A 87 5.74 11.36 4.73
C ARG A 87 6.52 10.18 5.33
N TYR A 88 7.14 9.38 4.47
CA TYR A 88 8.05 8.33 4.91
C TYR A 88 9.37 8.99 5.34
N GLU A 89 9.86 8.63 6.52
CA GLU A 89 11.11 9.18 7.04
C GLU A 89 12.25 8.18 6.81
N GLY A 90 13.38 8.69 6.33
CA GLY A 90 14.54 7.88 5.98
C GLY A 90 14.53 7.39 4.53
N THR A 91 15.40 6.42 4.24
CA THR A 91 15.51 5.83 2.90
C THR A 91 14.52 4.67 2.78
N PRO A 92 13.64 4.64 1.77
CA PRO A 92 12.73 3.52 1.57
C PRO A 92 13.50 2.24 1.26
N PRO A 93 13.00 1.06 1.70
CA PRO A 93 13.60 -0.22 1.33
C PRO A 93 13.56 -0.41 -0.19
N PRO A 94 14.52 -1.15 -0.76
CA PRO A 94 14.50 -1.47 -2.18
C PRO A 94 13.27 -2.32 -2.51
N VAL A 95 12.69 -2.06 -3.69
CA VAL A 95 11.65 -2.90 -4.29
C VAL A 95 12.33 -4.14 -4.86
N GLU A 96 11.97 -5.31 -4.37
CA GLU A 96 12.59 -6.59 -4.71
C GLU A 96 11.73 -7.46 -5.62
N ILE A 97 10.46 -7.11 -5.80
CA ILE A 97 9.50 -7.92 -6.57
C ILE A 97 9.86 -8.08 -8.06
N PHE A 98 10.74 -7.23 -8.58
CA PHE A 98 11.29 -7.30 -9.94
C PHE A 98 12.62 -8.05 -10.02
N ALA A 99 13.21 -8.44 -8.89
CA ALA A 99 14.43 -9.23 -8.85
C ALA A 99 14.16 -10.67 -9.30
N ILE A 100 15.15 -11.27 -9.95
CA ILE A 100 15.09 -12.67 -10.34
C ILE A 100 15.16 -13.53 -9.06
N PRO A 101 14.26 -14.50 -8.85
CA PRO A 101 14.30 -15.35 -7.68
C PRO A 101 15.58 -16.22 -7.67
N GLN A 102 16.02 -16.59 -6.47
CA GLN A 102 17.10 -17.55 -6.33
C GLN A 102 16.65 -18.93 -6.83
N ILE A 103 17.28 -19.42 -7.89
CA ILE A 103 17.03 -20.76 -8.42
C ILE A 103 17.85 -21.74 -7.60
N VAL A 104 17.18 -22.53 -6.75
CA VAL A 104 17.82 -23.59 -5.95
C VAL A 104 17.61 -24.96 -6.59
N PRO A 105 18.60 -25.87 -6.54
CA PRO A 105 18.42 -27.25 -6.98
C PRO A 105 17.30 -27.93 -6.18
N ARG A 106 16.56 -28.83 -6.83
CA ARG A 106 15.60 -29.68 -6.14
C ARG A 106 16.35 -30.65 -5.22
N ALA A 107 15.97 -30.68 -3.95
CA ALA A 107 16.43 -31.65 -2.96
C ALA A 107 15.86 -33.04 -3.25
#